data_AF-A0A4U7ENH9-F1
#
_entry.id   AF-A0A4U7ENH9-F1
#
_cell.length_a   1.000
_cell.length_b   1.000
_cell.length_c   1.000
_cell.angle_alpha   90.00
_cell.angle_beta   90.00
_cell.angle_gamma   90.00
#
_symmetry.space_group_name_H-M   'P 1'
#
loop_
_entity.id
_entity.type
_entity.pdbx_description
1 polymer ?
#
loop_
_entity_poly.entity_id
_entity_poly.type
_entity_poly.pdbx_seq_one_letter_code
_entity_poly.pdbx_strand_id
1 'polypeptide(L)'
;MPSERNDARTPTDRCPECDRTVPAGASFCPDCGADLDGPADPAYCAECGERFDDDDRFCSNCGAPRSSGGSAASARPSRAPERTDDAGSPPSRSASSPGESERAFRRRVQDHLDAGWDIERDDGDRVVLVDRGIGSVGVHVLLFIFTSGIGNLLYGWWHYSKLAERRRLVRGDDTAARAPSRTEGGGRTELLSAYLLSALLLLIGGWIGFVAVESGSPPVALIGLAFALLGAYGAPPVDRRLDRRHGITEFGRLKTVDHRTVRPPESVDEACVVCGEAFDRGLVRRRRDETVVAGVPVRTHSMRYNHYCADCARSELFGDEVDAPSLGSLASESSGVDGEVSDGDGGVGGPTDAADASNDGATDGEPTDETATDSVRETADSTE
;
A
#
# COMPACT_ATOMS: atom_id res chain seq x y z
N MET A 1 40.04 -40.88 11.90
CA MET A 1 39.70 -41.44 10.57
C MET A 1 38.73 -42.58 10.79
N PRO A 2 37.64 -42.69 9.99
CA PRO A 2 37.64 -42.44 8.55
C PRO A 2 36.89 -41.15 8.16
N SER A 3 37.51 -40.43 7.23
CA SER A 3 36.87 -39.49 6.32
C SER A 3 36.00 -40.30 5.35
N GLU A 4 34.68 -40.23 5.50
CA GLU A 4 33.78 -40.72 4.47
C GLU A 4 33.91 -39.81 3.25
N ARG A 5 34.10 -40.45 2.11
CA ARG A 5 34.29 -39.81 0.81
C ARG A 5 32.96 -39.14 0.47
N ASN A 6 33.04 -37.88 0.06
CA ASN A 6 32.01 -37.29 -0.76
C ASN A 6 31.85 -38.22 -1.98
N ASP A 7 30.74 -38.95 -2.02
CA ASP A 7 30.28 -39.64 -3.22
C ASP A 7 30.04 -38.55 -4.26
N ALA A 8 31.05 -38.31 -5.09
CA ALA A 8 30.91 -37.57 -6.32
C ALA A 8 29.88 -38.31 -7.16
N ARG A 9 28.64 -37.82 -7.12
CA ARG A 9 27.54 -38.28 -7.95
C ARG A 9 28.06 -38.30 -9.39
N THR A 10 28.02 -39.46 -10.04
CA THR A 10 28.35 -39.60 -11.46
C THR A 10 27.58 -38.53 -12.23
N PRO A 11 28.24 -37.68 -13.04
CA PRO A 11 27.54 -36.71 -13.88
C PRO A 11 26.55 -37.50 -14.74
N THR A 12 25.26 -37.29 -14.51
CA THR A 12 24.24 -37.85 -15.39
C THR A 12 24.29 -37.01 -16.65
N ASP A 13 24.49 -37.65 -17.81
CA ASP A 13 24.51 -36.98 -19.12
C ASP A 13 23.15 -36.38 -19.51
N ARG A 14 22.19 -36.26 -18.58
CA ARG A 14 20.81 -35.84 -18.80
C ARG A 14 20.33 -34.86 -17.74
N CYS A 15 19.55 -33.88 -18.17
CA CYS A 15 18.90 -32.90 -17.32
C CYS A 15 17.73 -33.54 -16.55
N PRO A 16 17.62 -33.34 -15.23
CA PRO A 16 16.53 -33.90 -14.42
C PRO A 16 15.15 -33.28 -14.73
N GLU A 17 15.11 -32.07 -15.28
CA GLU A 17 13.86 -31.33 -15.54
C GLU A 17 13.26 -31.64 -16.92
N CYS A 18 14.09 -31.75 -17.96
CA CYS A 18 13.62 -31.88 -19.34
C CYS A 18 14.06 -33.18 -20.04
N ASP A 19 14.83 -34.03 -19.35
CA ASP A 19 15.36 -35.32 -19.82
C ASP A 19 16.21 -35.22 -21.11
N ARG A 20 16.68 -34.02 -21.48
CA ARG A 20 17.60 -33.79 -22.60
C ARG A 20 19.04 -34.04 -22.19
N THR A 21 19.85 -34.47 -23.15
CA THR A 21 21.27 -34.72 -22.95
C THR A 21 22.04 -33.43 -22.75
N VAL A 22 22.90 -33.38 -21.73
CA VAL A 22 23.65 -32.18 -21.36
C VAL A 22 25.15 -32.38 -21.62
N PRO A 23 25.87 -31.38 -22.15
CA PRO A 23 27.33 -31.41 -22.23
C PRO A 23 28.00 -31.63 -20.86
N ALA A 24 29.03 -32.46 -20.80
CA ALA A 24 29.78 -32.70 -19.56
C ALA A 24 30.37 -31.40 -18.98
N GLY A 25 30.03 -31.10 -17.73
CA GLY A 25 30.49 -29.89 -17.02
C GLY A 25 29.70 -28.61 -17.30
N ALA A 26 28.49 -28.71 -17.86
CA ALA A 26 27.59 -27.56 -17.98
C ALA A 26 26.90 -27.25 -16.64
N SER A 27 27.01 -26.00 -16.19
CA SER A 27 26.33 -25.50 -14.99
C SER A 27 24.82 -25.31 -15.18
N PHE A 28 24.38 -25.17 -16.43
CA PHE A 28 22.97 -24.97 -16.78
C PHE A 28 22.61 -25.82 -18.01
N CYS A 29 21.38 -26.30 -18.06
CA CYS A 29 20.85 -27.01 -19.22
C CYS A 29 20.60 -26.02 -20.39
N PRO A 30 21.20 -26.23 -21.58
CA PRO A 30 21.02 -25.33 -22.72
C PRO A 30 19.61 -25.37 -23.33
N ASP A 31 18.84 -26.42 -23.08
CA ASP A 31 17.50 -26.59 -23.65
C ASP A 31 16.38 -25.97 -22.78
N CYS A 32 16.49 -26.05 -21.45
CA CYS A 32 15.44 -25.56 -20.54
C CYS A 32 15.91 -24.54 -19.49
N GLY A 33 17.22 -24.30 -19.36
CA GLY A 33 17.78 -23.34 -18.41
C GLY A 33 17.93 -23.85 -16.96
N ALA A 34 17.63 -25.12 -16.68
CA ALA A 34 17.76 -25.69 -15.33
C ALA A 34 19.23 -25.68 -14.83
N ASP A 35 19.44 -25.29 -13.58
CA ASP A 35 20.75 -25.34 -12.91
C ASP A 35 21.13 -26.79 -12.58
N LEU A 36 22.35 -27.19 -12.94
CA LEU A 36 22.88 -28.55 -12.80
C LEU A 36 23.99 -28.66 -11.75
N ASP A 37 24.47 -27.52 -11.23
CA ASP A 37 25.58 -27.43 -10.27
C ASP A 37 25.10 -27.20 -8.81
N GLY A 38 23.80 -27.12 -8.56
CA GLY A 38 23.25 -26.92 -7.22
C GLY A 38 23.45 -28.13 -6.27
N PRO A 39 24.20 -28.01 -5.15
CA PRO A 39 24.00 -28.92 -4.03
C PRO A 39 22.55 -28.78 -3.55
N ALA A 40 21.89 -29.89 -3.22
CA ALA A 40 20.54 -29.84 -2.66
C ALA A 40 20.54 -28.89 -1.45
N ASP A 41 19.78 -27.81 -1.55
CA ASP A 41 19.71 -26.80 -0.50
C ASP A 41 19.26 -27.43 0.82
N PRO A 42 19.84 -27.02 1.97
CA PRO A 42 19.50 -27.62 3.25
C PRO A 42 18.03 -27.42 3.57
N ALA A 43 17.33 -28.51 3.88
CA ALA A 43 15.90 -28.47 4.17
C ALA A 43 15.56 -27.77 5.51
N TYR A 44 16.54 -27.56 6.40
CA TYR A 44 16.34 -26.97 7.72
C TYR A 44 17.39 -25.89 8.01
N CYS A 45 16.94 -24.84 8.69
CA CYS A 45 17.77 -23.71 9.08
C CYS A 45 18.78 -24.08 10.17
N ALA A 46 20.06 -23.77 9.94
CA ALA A 46 21.14 -24.02 10.90
C ALA A 46 21.05 -23.16 12.18
N GLU A 47 20.44 -21.98 12.11
CA GLU A 47 20.35 -21.03 13.23
C GLU A 47 19.16 -21.29 14.16
N CYS A 48 18.01 -21.69 13.61
CA CYS A 48 16.77 -21.83 14.40
C CYS A 48 16.06 -23.18 14.27
N GLY A 49 16.52 -24.07 13.38
CA GLY A 49 15.96 -25.42 13.19
C GLY A 49 14.66 -25.52 12.40
N GLU A 50 14.10 -24.40 11.92
CA GLU A 50 12.86 -24.40 11.12
C GLU A 50 13.10 -24.96 9.70
N ARG A 51 12.09 -25.63 9.12
CA ARG A 51 12.14 -26.12 7.74
C ARG A 51 12.06 -24.96 6.73
N PHE A 52 12.85 -25.01 5.66
CA PHE A 52 12.70 -24.09 4.54
C PHE A 52 11.53 -24.53 3.63
N ASP A 53 10.83 -23.57 3.04
CA ASP A 53 9.91 -23.83 1.92
C ASP A 53 10.74 -23.99 0.62
N ASP A 54 10.19 -24.69 -0.39
CA ASP A 54 10.98 -25.33 -1.45
C ASP A 54 11.81 -24.34 -2.34
N ASP A 55 11.59 -23.02 -2.25
CA ASP A 55 12.36 -21.97 -2.97
C ASP A 55 12.90 -20.83 -2.06
N ASP A 56 12.82 -20.96 -0.73
CA ASP A 56 13.16 -19.89 0.21
C ASP A 56 14.68 -19.66 0.34
N ARG A 57 15.22 -18.55 -0.19
CA ARG A 57 16.65 -18.16 -0.03
C ARG A 57 17.06 -17.81 1.41
N PHE A 58 16.10 -17.54 2.30
CA PHE A 58 16.31 -17.21 3.71
C PHE A 58 15.25 -17.88 4.58
N CYS A 59 15.58 -18.15 5.84
CA CYS A 59 14.70 -18.86 6.74
C CYS A 59 13.49 -17.99 7.10
N SER A 60 12.29 -18.50 6.82
CA SER A 60 11.03 -17.83 7.10
C SER A 60 10.77 -17.52 8.60
N ASN A 61 11.45 -18.21 9.53
CA ASN A 61 11.32 -17.98 10.97
C ASN A 61 12.35 -16.98 11.54
N CYS A 62 13.64 -17.10 11.17
CA CYS A 62 14.72 -16.30 11.79
C CYS A 62 15.49 -15.37 10.83
N GLY A 63 15.30 -15.49 9.51
CA GLY A 63 15.96 -14.65 8.50
C GLY A 63 17.37 -15.09 8.10
N ALA A 64 17.92 -16.18 8.66
CA ALA A 64 19.23 -16.70 8.26
C ALA A 64 19.23 -17.25 6.82
N PRO A 65 20.30 -17.05 6.02
CA PRO A 65 20.36 -17.51 4.63
C PRO A 65 20.35 -19.06 4.50
N ARG A 66 19.77 -19.57 3.40
CA ARG A 66 19.67 -21.02 3.08
C ARG A 66 20.98 -21.67 2.64
N SER A 67 22.06 -20.91 2.51
CA SER A 67 23.39 -21.44 2.21
C SER A 67 24.47 -20.71 3.02
N SER A 68 25.22 -21.47 3.82
CA SER A 68 26.46 -21.02 4.44
C SER A 68 27.61 -21.88 3.93
N GLY A 69 28.25 -21.44 2.84
CA GLY A 69 29.41 -22.16 2.28
C GLY A 69 30.02 -21.54 1.03
N GLY A 70 30.74 -20.42 1.17
CA GLY A 70 31.55 -19.87 0.06
C GLY A 70 32.18 -18.49 0.31
N SER A 71 33.26 -18.46 1.10
CA SER A 71 34.26 -17.39 1.25
C SER A 71 33.90 -16.09 2.00
N ALA A 72 34.17 -16.15 3.31
CA ALA A 72 34.82 -15.05 4.00
C ALA A 72 36.20 -14.76 3.37
N ALA A 73 36.30 -13.72 2.54
CA ALA A 73 37.55 -13.02 2.24
C ALA A 73 37.28 -11.72 1.45
N SER A 74 37.04 -10.62 2.15
CA SER A 74 37.62 -9.31 1.78
C SER A 74 37.49 -8.36 2.96
N ALA A 75 38.40 -8.54 3.91
CA ALA A 75 38.91 -7.40 4.67
C ALA A 75 39.47 -6.41 3.65
N ARG A 76 38.79 -5.29 3.41
CA ARG A 76 39.36 -4.16 2.69
C ARG A 76 40.46 -3.56 3.56
N PRO A 77 41.72 -3.44 3.10
CA PRO A 77 42.67 -2.58 3.76
C PRO A 77 42.28 -1.12 3.51
N SER A 78 42.31 -0.33 4.57
CA SER A 78 42.25 1.13 4.55
C SER A 78 43.31 1.68 3.59
N ARG A 79 42.91 2.18 2.43
CA ARG A 79 43.75 3.04 1.60
C ARG A 79 43.63 4.46 2.12
N ALA A 80 44.70 4.93 2.78
CA ALA A 80 44.96 6.35 2.92
C ALA A 80 45.20 6.97 1.53
N PRO A 81 44.70 8.18 1.23
CA PRO A 81 45.15 8.89 0.04
C PRO A 81 46.50 9.56 0.32
N GLU A 82 47.53 9.12 -0.39
CA GLU A 82 48.78 9.84 -0.54
C GLU A 82 48.55 11.19 -1.23
N ARG A 83 49.24 12.21 -0.73
CA ARG A 83 49.32 13.54 -1.33
C ARG A 83 50.00 13.44 -2.69
N THR A 84 49.33 13.98 -3.70
CA THR A 84 50.00 14.57 -4.86
C THR A 84 49.59 16.03 -4.91
N ASP A 85 50.51 16.87 -4.45
CA ASP A 85 50.56 18.27 -4.82
C ASP A 85 50.87 18.33 -6.33
N ASP A 86 49.97 18.87 -7.14
CA ASP A 86 50.36 19.85 -8.17
C ASP A 86 49.18 20.56 -8.86
N ALA A 87 49.29 21.89 -8.82
CA ALA A 87 48.93 22.90 -9.81
C ALA A 87 47.51 22.97 -10.42
N GLY A 88 46.75 23.98 -9.96
CA GLY A 88 46.23 25.01 -10.87
C GLY A 88 44.78 24.86 -11.34
N SER A 89 43.82 25.32 -10.53
CA SER A 89 42.51 25.81 -11.00
C SER A 89 42.07 27.00 -10.16
N PRO A 90 41.44 28.04 -10.76
CA PRO A 90 41.28 29.34 -10.14
C PRO A 90 40.25 29.31 -8.99
N PRO A 91 40.36 30.23 -8.00
CA PRO A 91 39.48 30.23 -6.84
C PRO A 91 38.08 30.74 -7.23
N SER A 92 37.17 29.81 -7.46
CA SER A 92 35.74 30.09 -7.40
C SER A 92 35.33 30.33 -5.96
N ARG A 93 35.32 31.62 -5.64
CA ARG A 93 34.64 32.35 -4.56
C ARG A 93 33.58 31.54 -3.79
N SER A 94 33.72 31.62 -2.47
CA SER A 94 32.64 31.56 -1.47
C SER A 94 32.05 30.19 -1.19
N ALA A 95 32.58 29.55 -0.14
CA ALA A 95 31.88 28.56 0.66
C ALA A 95 30.65 29.21 1.34
N SER A 96 29.54 29.23 0.62
CA SER A 96 28.21 29.24 1.23
C SER A 96 27.97 27.82 1.76
N SER A 97 27.38 27.66 2.96
CA SER A 97 26.89 26.35 3.45
C SER A 97 26.29 25.54 2.31
N PRO A 98 26.49 24.21 2.22
CA PRO A 98 25.92 23.44 1.12
C PRO A 98 24.41 23.58 1.19
N GLY A 99 23.86 24.47 0.36
CA GLY A 99 22.44 24.74 0.31
C GLY A 99 21.75 23.43 0.00
N GLU A 100 20.70 23.14 0.76
CA GLU A 100 19.87 21.98 0.51
C GLU A 100 19.50 21.94 -0.99
N SER A 101 19.79 20.82 -1.64
CA SER A 101 19.44 20.64 -3.06
C SER A 101 17.93 20.81 -3.26
N GLU A 102 17.50 21.35 -4.40
CA GLU A 102 16.07 21.50 -4.70
C GLU A 102 15.30 20.17 -4.52
N ARG A 103 15.89 19.04 -4.92
CA ARG A 103 15.28 17.71 -4.75
C ARG A 103 15.12 17.31 -3.28
N ALA A 104 16.04 17.73 -2.40
CA ALA A 104 15.89 17.48 -0.96
C ALA A 104 14.77 18.35 -0.37
N PHE A 105 14.72 19.63 -0.77
CA PHE A 105 13.66 20.54 -0.35
C PHE A 105 12.27 20.05 -0.79
N ARG A 106 12.12 19.68 -2.06
CA ARG A 106 10.87 19.13 -2.59
C ARG A 106 10.44 17.86 -1.87
N ARG A 107 11.39 16.96 -1.53
CA ARG A 107 11.08 15.76 -0.72
C ARG A 107 10.56 16.12 0.66
N ARG A 108 11.15 17.11 1.34
CA ARG A 108 10.66 17.57 2.64
C ARG A 108 9.28 18.21 2.57
N VAL A 109 8.99 18.96 1.50
CA VAL A 109 7.63 19.49 1.25
C VAL A 109 6.65 18.34 1.06
N GLN A 110 7.01 17.31 0.29
CA GLN A 110 6.18 16.11 0.11
C GLN A 110 5.95 15.37 1.43
N ASP A 111 6.95 15.24 2.31
CA ASP A 111 6.74 14.62 3.63
C ASP A 111 5.68 15.34 4.45
N HIS A 112 5.60 16.68 4.36
CA HIS A 112 4.55 17.42 5.05
C HIS A 112 3.19 17.25 4.36
N LEU A 113 3.14 17.21 3.03
CA LEU A 113 1.90 16.93 2.30
C LEU A 113 1.35 15.54 2.67
N ASP A 114 2.21 14.52 2.68
CA ASP A 114 1.87 13.16 3.10
C ASP A 114 1.39 13.12 4.56
N ALA A 115 1.91 14.00 5.42
CA ALA A 115 1.46 14.14 6.81
C ALA A 115 0.09 14.84 6.96
N GLY A 116 -0.48 15.37 5.86
CA GLY A 116 -1.80 15.99 5.82
C GLY A 116 -1.79 17.52 5.74
N TRP A 117 -0.67 18.14 5.40
CA TRP A 117 -0.62 19.59 5.14
C TRP A 117 -1.06 19.92 3.70
N ASP A 118 -1.68 21.08 3.50
CA ASP A 118 -1.99 21.62 2.17
C ASP A 118 -1.01 22.74 1.78
N ILE A 119 -0.76 22.94 0.49
CA ILE A 119 0.01 24.10 0.00
C ILE A 119 -0.89 25.33 -0.11
N GLU A 120 -0.53 26.42 0.57
CA GLU A 120 -1.14 27.75 0.39
C GLU A 120 -0.42 28.56 -0.69
N ARG A 121 0.92 28.48 -0.74
CA ARG A 121 1.76 29.19 -1.71
C ARG A 121 3.06 28.43 -1.95
N ASP A 122 3.46 28.33 -3.21
CA ASP A 122 4.75 27.77 -3.63
C ASP A 122 5.54 28.82 -4.42
N ASP A 123 6.61 29.32 -3.80
CA ASP A 123 7.55 30.28 -4.40
C ASP A 123 8.86 29.59 -4.86
N GLY A 124 8.87 28.25 -4.97
CA GLY A 124 10.01 27.45 -5.41
C GLY A 124 11.07 27.18 -4.33
N ASP A 125 11.64 28.24 -3.77
CA ASP A 125 12.64 28.17 -2.68
C ASP A 125 11.99 28.30 -1.29
N ARG A 126 10.70 28.59 -1.26
CA ARG A 126 9.88 28.76 -0.07
C ARG A 126 8.49 28.22 -0.36
N VAL A 127 7.95 27.44 0.56
CA VAL A 127 6.59 26.92 0.48
C VAL A 127 5.87 27.26 1.78
N VAL A 128 4.69 27.82 1.67
CA VAL A 128 3.79 28.04 2.82
C VAL A 128 2.76 26.93 2.81
N LEU A 129 2.81 26.11 3.86
CA LEU A 129 1.87 25.05 4.13
C LEU A 129 0.81 25.54 5.12
N VAL A 130 -0.38 24.98 5.01
CA VAL A 130 -1.52 25.33 5.85
C VAL A 130 -2.32 24.08 6.20
N ASP A 131 -2.79 24.01 7.44
CA ASP A 131 -3.81 23.04 7.85
C ASP A 131 -5.13 23.79 8.06
N ARG A 132 -6.16 23.38 7.31
CA ARG A 132 -7.49 24.00 7.39
C ARG A 132 -8.49 23.03 7.99
N GLY A 133 -8.91 23.34 9.22
CA GLY A 133 -9.96 22.62 9.93
C GLY A 133 -11.28 23.37 9.93
N ILE A 134 -12.39 22.63 9.95
CA ILE A 134 -13.71 23.19 10.25
C ILE A 134 -13.92 23.41 11.77
N GLY A 135 -13.08 22.81 12.60
CA GLY A 135 -13.17 22.86 14.06
C GLY A 135 -13.69 21.55 14.66
N SER A 136 -14.12 21.58 15.91
CA SER A 136 -14.60 20.39 16.63
C SER A 136 -15.99 19.98 16.14
N VAL A 137 -16.14 18.71 15.76
CA VAL A 137 -17.43 18.12 15.35
C VAL A 137 -18.48 18.26 16.47
N GLY A 138 -18.09 18.12 17.73
CA GLY A 138 -19.00 18.29 18.86
C GLY A 138 -19.55 19.71 18.98
N VAL A 139 -18.70 20.73 18.73
CA VAL A 139 -19.14 22.13 18.70
C VAL A 139 -20.08 22.38 17.52
N HIS A 140 -19.81 21.77 16.38
CA HIS A 140 -20.73 21.84 15.23
C HIS A 140 -22.11 21.26 15.54
N VAL A 141 -22.17 20.09 16.18
CA VAL A 141 -23.44 19.47 16.61
C VAL A 141 -24.17 20.35 17.61
N LEU A 142 -23.46 20.89 18.62
CA LEU A 142 -24.04 21.81 19.59
C LEU A 142 -24.61 23.05 18.89
N LEU A 143 -23.81 23.72 18.05
CA LEU A 143 -24.26 24.90 17.31
C LEU A 143 -25.42 24.57 16.38
N PHE A 144 -25.48 23.38 15.80
CA PHE A 144 -26.60 22.98 14.95
C PHE A 144 -27.91 22.97 15.74
N ILE A 145 -27.90 22.36 16.92
CA ILE A 145 -29.06 22.26 17.80
C ILE A 145 -29.51 23.64 18.29
N PHE A 146 -28.58 24.51 18.69
CA PHE A 146 -28.92 25.79 19.33
C PHE A 146 -29.05 26.99 18.37
N THR A 147 -28.54 26.88 17.14
CA THR A 147 -28.52 28.01 16.19
C THR A 147 -29.08 27.67 14.81
N SER A 148 -29.70 26.50 14.66
CA SER A 148 -30.29 26.00 13.41
C SER A 148 -29.31 26.00 12.22
N GLY A 149 -28.01 25.92 12.49
CA GLY A 149 -26.94 25.88 11.48
C GLY A 149 -26.22 27.19 11.20
N ILE A 150 -26.74 28.37 11.58
CA ILE A 150 -26.05 29.66 11.32
C ILE A 150 -24.72 29.72 12.10
N GLY A 151 -24.72 29.26 13.35
CA GLY A 151 -23.51 29.16 14.16
C GLY A 151 -22.48 28.22 13.54
N ASN A 152 -22.90 27.16 12.86
CA ASN A 152 -21.97 26.25 12.16
C ASN A 152 -21.22 26.94 11.03
N LEU A 153 -21.90 27.76 10.23
CA LEU A 153 -21.28 28.51 9.14
C LEU A 153 -20.25 29.50 9.70
N LEU A 154 -20.60 30.24 10.74
CA LEU A 154 -19.71 31.22 11.37
C LEU A 154 -18.52 30.56 12.06
N TYR A 155 -18.76 29.50 12.84
CA TYR A 155 -17.72 28.76 13.54
C TYR A 155 -16.77 28.08 12.57
N GLY A 156 -17.31 27.38 11.57
CA GLY A 156 -16.54 26.73 10.51
C GLY A 156 -15.71 27.74 9.73
N TRP A 157 -16.29 28.86 9.30
CA TRP A 157 -15.56 29.93 8.62
C TRP A 157 -14.45 30.53 9.49
N TRP A 158 -14.74 30.80 10.77
CA TRP A 158 -13.75 31.36 11.69
C TRP A 158 -12.59 30.38 11.94
N HIS A 159 -12.88 29.09 12.14
CA HIS A 159 -11.83 28.06 12.26
C HIS A 159 -11.02 27.91 10.98
N TYR A 160 -11.70 27.83 9.83
CA TYR A 160 -11.08 27.64 8.52
C TYR A 160 -10.20 28.82 8.11
N SER A 161 -10.55 30.05 8.50
CA SER A 161 -9.87 31.26 8.06
C SER A 161 -8.90 31.86 9.09
N LYS A 162 -9.25 31.86 10.38
CA LYS A 162 -8.48 32.55 11.43
C LYS A 162 -7.63 31.61 12.29
N LEU A 163 -8.08 30.37 12.48
CA LEU A 163 -7.35 29.35 13.23
C LEU A 163 -6.61 28.35 12.33
N ALA A 164 -6.51 28.62 11.03
CA ALA A 164 -5.69 27.82 10.14
C ALA A 164 -4.22 27.89 10.58
N GLU A 165 -3.65 26.73 10.91
CA GLU A 165 -2.25 26.61 11.26
C GLU A 165 -1.43 26.83 9.98
N ARG A 166 -0.48 27.77 10.00
CA ARG A 166 0.41 28.03 8.87
C ARG A 166 1.83 27.70 9.22
N ARG A 167 2.52 27.03 8.31
CA ARG A 167 3.92 26.69 8.44
C ARG A 167 4.68 27.09 7.20
N ARG A 168 5.81 27.79 7.39
CA ARG A 168 6.67 28.22 6.30
C ARG A 168 7.88 27.32 6.23
N LEU A 169 8.06 26.65 5.10
CA LEU A 169 9.26 25.90 4.76
C LEU A 169 10.15 26.75 3.86
N VAL A 170 11.45 26.76 4.15
CA VAL A 170 12.46 27.48 3.37
C VAL A 170 13.56 26.49 3.00
N ARG A 171 14.07 26.57 1.78
CA ARG A 171 15.22 25.78 1.37
C ARG A 171 16.42 26.06 2.27
N GLY A 172 17.04 25.01 2.81
CA GLY A 172 18.18 25.10 3.72
C GLY A 172 17.84 25.41 5.19
N ASP A 173 16.56 25.42 5.56
CA ASP A 173 16.13 25.44 6.97
C ASP A 173 16.04 24.01 7.53
N ASP A 174 16.20 23.84 8.83
CA ASP A 174 16.21 22.53 9.52
C ASP A 174 14.83 22.11 10.03
N THR A 175 13.76 22.57 9.36
CA THR A 175 12.38 22.32 9.79
C THR A 175 11.96 20.88 9.53
N ALA A 176 12.05 20.02 10.55
CA ALA A 176 11.61 18.63 10.49
C ALA A 176 10.11 18.48 10.15
N ALA A 177 9.77 17.42 9.43
CA ALA A 177 8.39 17.05 9.15
C ALA A 177 7.63 16.83 10.46
N ARG A 178 6.40 17.35 10.53
CA ARG A 178 5.49 17.18 11.68
C ARG A 178 4.08 17.05 11.13
N ALA A 179 3.25 16.19 11.73
CA ALA A 179 1.83 16.14 11.45
C ALA A 179 1.13 17.44 11.90
N PRO A 180 0.08 17.89 11.19
CA PRO A 180 -0.71 19.02 11.66
C PRO A 180 -1.47 18.65 12.93
N SER A 181 -1.78 19.66 13.75
CA SER A 181 -2.40 19.48 15.07
C SER A 181 -3.75 18.74 15.01
N ARG A 182 -4.50 18.87 13.91
CA ARG A 182 -5.76 18.14 13.69
C ARG A 182 -5.59 16.62 13.61
N THR A 183 -4.51 16.16 12.99
CA THR A 183 -4.25 14.72 12.77
C THR A 183 -3.90 14.00 14.07
N GLU A 184 -3.21 14.68 15.00
CA GLU A 184 -2.86 14.14 16.32
C GLU A 184 -4.12 13.89 17.20
N GLY A 185 -5.18 14.70 17.04
CA GLY A 185 -6.41 14.59 17.83
C GLY A 185 -7.56 13.82 17.17
N GLY A 186 -7.63 13.82 15.83
CA GLY A 186 -8.79 13.33 15.07
C GLY A 186 -9.08 11.83 15.23
N GLY A 187 -8.03 11.00 15.28
CA GLY A 187 -8.19 9.54 15.31
C GLY A 187 -8.99 9.02 16.50
N ARG A 188 -8.89 9.67 17.67
CA ARG A 188 -9.64 9.24 18.87
C ARG A 188 -11.12 9.58 18.76
N THR A 189 -11.46 10.77 18.28
CA THR A 189 -12.86 11.19 18.13
C THR A 189 -13.58 10.41 17.05
N GLU A 190 -12.89 10.10 15.96
CA GLU A 190 -13.43 9.30 14.86
C GLU A 190 -13.76 7.88 15.34
N LEU A 191 -12.82 7.21 16.01
CA LEU A 191 -13.03 5.89 16.60
C LEU A 191 -14.19 5.90 17.61
N LEU A 192 -14.25 6.90 18.50
CA LEU A 192 -15.34 7.01 19.48
C LEU A 192 -16.69 7.20 18.78
N SER A 193 -16.76 8.05 17.75
CA SER A 193 -18.00 8.27 17.00
C SER A 193 -18.46 7.02 16.26
N ALA A 194 -17.54 6.26 15.66
CA ALA A 194 -17.84 5.00 15.00
C ALA A 194 -18.40 3.96 15.99
N TYR A 195 -17.77 3.80 17.17
CA TYR A 195 -18.29 2.91 18.21
C TYR A 195 -19.67 3.34 18.73
N LEU A 196 -19.90 4.64 18.95
CA LEU A 196 -21.19 5.16 19.41
C LEU A 196 -22.30 4.91 18.38
N LEU A 197 -22.01 5.14 17.09
CA LEU A 197 -22.95 4.87 16.00
C LEU A 197 -23.28 3.37 15.89
N SER A 198 -22.27 2.50 15.90
CA SER A 198 -22.47 1.05 15.90
C SER A 198 -23.30 0.59 17.11
N ALA A 199 -23.00 1.09 18.31
CA ALA A 199 -23.76 0.77 19.52
C ALA A 199 -25.21 1.25 19.42
N LEU A 200 -25.44 2.47 18.91
CA LEU A 200 -26.78 3.01 18.70
C LEU A 200 -27.59 2.16 17.71
N LEU A 201 -27.00 1.76 16.58
CA LEU A 201 -27.65 0.90 15.59
C LEU A 201 -27.99 -0.49 16.15
N LEU A 202 -27.09 -1.07 16.95
CA LEU A 202 -27.35 -2.34 17.65
C LEU A 202 -28.47 -2.21 18.69
N LEU A 203 -28.52 -1.11 19.44
CA LEU A 203 -29.61 -0.85 20.39
C LEU A 203 -30.96 -0.66 19.68
N ILE A 204 -30.99 0.10 18.59
CA ILE A 204 -32.20 0.28 17.76
C ILE A 204 -32.64 -1.06 17.17
N GLY A 205 -31.72 -1.82 16.57
CA GLY A 205 -32.01 -3.14 16.01
C GLY A 205 -32.54 -4.13 17.04
N GLY A 206 -31.92 -4.17 18.23
CA GLY A 206 -32.37 -4.99 19.35
C GLY A 206 -33.75 -4.58 19.88
N TRP A 207 -34.02 -3.28 19.99
CA TRP A 207 -35.32 -2.77 20.42
C TRP A 207 -36.43 -3.08 19.39
N ILE A 208 -36.18 -2.87 18.10
CA ILE A 208 -37.11 -3.25 17.03
C ILE A 208 -37.35 -4.77 17.03
N GLY A 209 -36.29 -5.56 17.24
CA GLY A 209 -36.39 -7.02 17.38
C GLY A 209 -37.28 -7.44 18.55
N PHE A 210 -37.15 -6.79 19.71
CA PHE A 210 -38.03 -7.01 20.86
C PHE A 210 -39.50 -6.69 20.53
N VAL A 211 -39.77 -5.54 19.91
CA VAL A 211 -41.12 -5.16 19.45
C VAL A 211 -41.67 -6.15 18.42
N ALA A 212 -40.83 -6.67 17.52
CA ALA A 212 -41.23 -7.67 16.54
C ALA A 212 -41.67 -8.98 17.19
N VAL A 213 -40.99 -9.41 18.25
CA VAL A 213 -41.35 -10.61 19.02
C VAL A 213 -42.69 -10.42 19.73
N GLU A 214 -42.93 -9.27 20.36
CA GLU A 214 -44.22 -9.00 21.01
C GLU A 214 -45.38 -8.87 20.02
N SER A 215 -45.14 -8.27 18.85
CA SER A 215 -46.17 -8.07 17.82
C SER A 215 -46.37 -9.27 16.89
N GLY A 216 -45.47 -10.26 16.92
CA GLY A 216 -45.50 -11.43 16.04
C GLY A 216 -45.35 -11.09 14.55
N SER A 217 -44.69 -9.98 14.22
CA SER A 217 -44.60 -9.46 12.85
C SER A 217 -43.25 -9.76 12.18
N PRO A 218 -43.18 -10.72 11.23
CA PRO A 218 -41.95 -11.03 10.50
C PRO A 218 -41.29 -9.84 9.79
N PRO A 219 -42.02 -8.92 9.10
CA PRO A 219 -41.37 -7.80 8.44
C PRO A 219 -40.70 -6.82 9.42
N VAL A 220 -41.25 -6.64 10.63
CA VAL A 220 -40.63 -5.81 11.67
C VAL A 220 -39.34 -6.47 12.18
N ALA A 221 -39.32 -7.80 12.31
CA ALA A 221 -38.12 -8.54 12.69
C ALA A 221 -36.98 -8.38 11.67
N LEU A 222 -37.29 -8.40 10.36
CA LEU A 222 -36.31 -8.18 9.30
C LEU A 222 -35.69 -6.78 9.36
N ILE A 223 -36.49 -5.75 9.67
CA ILE A 223 -35.99 -4.39 9.85
C ILE A 223 -35.03 -4.34 11.05
N GLY A 224 -35.42 -4.89 12.20
CA GLY A 224 -34.56 -4.94 13.39
C GLY A 224 -33.25 -5.68 13.13
N LEU A 225 -33.31 -6.80 12.41
CA LEU A 225 -32.14 -7.55 11.96
C LEU A 225 -31.24 -6.72 11.04
N ALA A 226 -31.81 -5.99 10.08
CA ALA A 226 -31.03 -5.14 9.17
C ALA A 226 -30.26 -4.05 9.93
N PHE A 227 -30.89 -3.38 10.90
CA PHE A 227 -30.21 -2.40 11.77
C PHE A 227 -29.10 -3.05 12.61
N ALA A 228 -29.36 -4.22 13.18
CA ALA A 228 -28.35 -4.94 13.97
C ALA A 228 -27.15 -5.37 13.11
N LEU A 229 -27.40 -5.90 11.90
CA LEU A 229 -26.35 -6.27 10.95
C LEU A 229 -25.56 -5.06 10.49
N LEU A 230 -26.21 -3.93 10.18
CA LEU A 230 -25.54 -2.69 9.80
C LEU A 230 -24.67 -2.14 10.94
N GLY A 231 -25.18 -2.17 12.17
CA GLY A 231 -24.45 -1.76 13.37
C GLY A 231 -23.22 -2.64 13.63
N ALA A 232 -23.38 -3.97 13.47
CA ALA A 232 -22.29 -4.93 13.61
C ALA A 232 -21.25 -4.79 12.48
N TYR A 233 -21.68 -4.59 11.24
CA TYR A 233 -20.81 -4.39 10.08
C TYR A 233 -19.97 -3.11 10.21
N GLY A 234 -20.61 -1.99 10.58
CA GLY A 234 -19.93 -0.71 10.77
C GLY A 234 -19.06 -0.63 12.04
N ALA A 235 -19.03 -1.69 12.87
CA ALA A 235 -18.19 -1.71 14.05
C ALA A 235 -16.71 -1.69 13.64
N PRO A 236 -15.88 -0.79 14.18
CA PRO A 236 -14.45 -0.71 13.83
C PRO A 236 -13.67 -2.04 13.84
N PRO A 237 -13.89 -3.00 14.76
CA PRO A 237 -13.18 -4.28 14.71
C PRO A 237 -13.61 -5.18 13.55
N VAL A 238 -14.83 -5.05 13.04
CA VAL A 238 -15.37 -5.83 11.92
C VAL A 238 -14.92 -5.22 10.61
N ASP A 239 -15.07 -3.91 10.47
CA ASP A 239 -14.64 -3.15 9.30
C ASP A 239 -13.16 -3.40 8.98
N ARG A 240 -12.28 -3.27 9.99
CA ARG A 240 -10.85 -3.59 9.88
C ARG A 240 -10.56 -5.03 9.48
N ARG A 241 -11.47 -5.99 9.69
CA ARG A 241 -11.28 -7.38 9.25
C ARG A 241 -11.71 -7.56 7.80
N LEU A 242 -12.77 -6.88 7.40
CA LEU A 242 -13.31 -6.92 6.04
C LEU A 242 -12.42 -6.18 5.04
N ASP A 243 -11.73 -5.13 5.49
CA ASP A 243 -10.66 -4.47 4.72
C ASP A 243 -9.48 -5.40 4.42
N ARG A 244 -9.31 -6.43 5.26
CA ARG A 244 -8.25 -7.44 5.16
C ARG A 244 -8.80 -8.77 4.64
N ARG A 245 -9.92 -8.76 3.94
CA ARG A 245 -10.50 -9.99 3.38
C ARG A 245 -9.60 -10.55 2.28
N HIS A 246 -9.49 -11.86 2.28
CA HIS A 246 -8.81 -12.64 1.26
C HIS A 246 -9.82 -13.23 0.27
N GLY A 247 -9.36 -14.10 -0.62
CA GLY A 247 -10.24 -14.82 -1.54
C GLY A 247 -11.34 -15.55 -0.77
N ILE A 248 -12.57 -15.52 -1.27
CA ILE A 248 -13.74 -16.14 -0.61
C ILE A 248 -13.60 -17.66 -0.41
N THR A 249 -12.70 -18.29 -1.16
CA THR A 249 -12.38 -19.73 -1.11
C THR A 249 -11.32 -20.08 -0.05
N GLU A 250 -10.75 -19.11 0.64
CA GLU A 250 -9.69 -19.35 1.63
C GLU A 250 -10.28 -19.70 3.00
N PHE A 251 -9.88 -20.88 3.50
CA PHE A 251 -10.25 -21.40 4.81
C PHE A 251 -9.02 -21.99 5.50
N GLY A 252 -8.93 -21.83 6.82
CA GLY A 252 -7.88 -22.44 7.65
C GLY A 252 -6.83 -21.44 8.15
N ARG A 253 -5.60 -21.91 8.35
CA ARG A 253 -4.47 -21.07 8.79
C ARG A 253 -3.78 -20.45 7.59
N LEU A 254 -3.71 -19.14 7.55
CA LEU A 254 -3.09 -18.37 6.49
C LEU A 254 -2.02 -17.45 7.07
N LYS A 255 -0.83 -17.47 6.47
CA LYS A 255 0.24 -16.51 6.74
C LYS A 255 0.14 -15.39 5.71
N THR A 256 0.01 -14.15 6.17
CA THR A 256 -0.15 -12.98 5.31
C THR A 256 0.94 -11.96 5.58
N VAL A 257 1.40 -11.29 4.53
CA VAL A 257 2.46 -10.28 4.62
C VAL A 257 1.96 -8.98 4.00
N ASP A 258 1.81 -7.96 4.85
CA ASP A 258 1.51 -6.60 4.40
C ASP A 258 2.78 -5.77 4.39
N HIS A 259 2.83 -4.81 3.46
CA HIS A 259 3.91 -3.84 3.34
C HIS A 259 3.35 -2.44 3.60
N ARG A 260 4.06 -1.65 4.41
CA ARG A 260 3.73 -0.23 4.65
C ARG A 260 5.02 0.58 4.68
N THR A 261 5.06 1.68 3.94
CA THR A 261 6.22 2.60 3.98
C THR A 261 6.17 3.45 5.24
N VAL A 262 7.32 3.62 5.90
CA VAL A 262 7.52 4.57 7.00
C VAL A 262 8.12 5.84 6.43
N ARG A 263 7.50 6.96 6.77
CA ARG A 263 7.93 8.29 6.32
C ARG A 263 7.86 9.27 7.50
N PRO A 264 8.74 10.27 7.56
CA PRO A 264 8.60 11.37 8.49
C PRO A 264 7.18 11.97 8.41
N PRO A 265 6.54 12.27 9.56
CA PRO A 265 7.10 12.34 10.91
C PRO A 265 7.11 11.02 11.70
N GLU A 266 6.61 9.90 11.15
CA GLU A 266 6.63 8.61 11.84
C GLU A 266 8.08 8.12 11.96
N SER A 267 8.60 8.03 13.19
CA SER A 267 9.91 7.43 13.48
C SER A 267 9.74 6.01 14.00
N VAL A 268 10.69 5.15 13.65
CA VAL A 268 10.79 3.77 14.13
C VAL A 268 12.03 3.68 15.00
N ASP A 269 11.86 3.19 16.24
CA ASP A 269 12.98 3.04 17.18
C ASP A 269 13.81 1.77 16.87
N GLU A 270 13.19 0.79 16.21
CA GLU A 270 13.85 -0.43 15.77
C GLU A 270 14.81 -0.21 14.60
N ALA A 271 16.02 -0.75 14.72
CA ALA A 271 17.00 -0.74 13.64
C ALA A 271 16.58 -1.60 12.45
N CYS A 272 17.15 -1.32 11.28
CA CYS A 272 16.94 -2.13 10.09
C CYS A 272 17.39 -3.59 10.34
N VAL A 273 16.52 -4.55 10.01
CA VAL A 273 16.80 -5.99 10.17
C VAL A 273 17.96 -6.48 9.30
N VAL A 274 18.26 -5.79 8.21
CA VAL A 274 19.31 -6.19 7.26
C VAL A 274 20.67 -5.57 7.60
N CYS A 275 20.75 -4.23 7.72
CA CYS A 275 22.01 -3.54 7.98
C CYS A 275 22.26 -3.19 9.46
N GLY A 276 21.23 -3.26 10.32
CA GLY A 276 21.34 -2.89 11.74
C GLY A 276 21.39 -1.40 12.02
N GLU A 277 21.22 -0.54 11.02
CA GLU A 277 21.27 0.91 11.17
C GLU A 277 19.90 1.52 11.51
N ALA A 278 19.90 2.61 12.28
CA ALA A 278 18.71 3.44 12.47
C ALA A 278 18.37 4.18 11.18
N PHE A 279 17.08 4.41 10.93
CA PHE A 279 16.62 5.05 9.70
C PHE A 279 15.36 5.88 9.95
N ASP A 280 15.23 7.01 9.22
CA ASP A 280 14.02 7.85 9.27
C ASP A 280 12.98 7.48 8.20
N ARG A 281 13.42 6.76 7.16
CA ARG A 281 12.58 6.34 6.03
C ARG A 281 12.83 4.88 5.70
N GLY A 282 11.76 4.12 5.51
CA GLY A 282 11.90 2.69 5.30
C GLY A 282 10.61 1.98 4.96
N LEU A 283 10.63 0.67 5.10
CA LEU A 283 9.52 -0.23 4.87
C LEU A 283 9.31 -1.08 6.11
N VAL A 284 8.06 -1.16 6.57
CA VAL A 284 7.63 -2.12 7.59
C VAL A 284 6.93 -3.26 6.87
N ARG A 285 7.45 -4.48 7.05
CA ARG A 285 6.74 -5.71 6.70
C ARG A 285 6.03 -6.23 7.93
N ARG A 286 4.70 -6.30 7.86
CA ARG A 286 3.86 -6.85 8.91
C ARG A 286 3.40 -8.24 8.51
N ARG A 287 3.94 -9.26 9.20
CA ARG A 287 3.57 -10.66 9.02
C ARG A 287 2.49 -11.03 10.03
N ARG A 288 1.44 -11.70 9.57
CA ARG A 288 0.40 -12.25 10.44
C ARG A 288 0.18 -13.71 10.18
N ASP A 289 -0.14 -14.42 11.24
CA ASP A 289 -0.66 -15.78 11.18
C ASP A 289 -2.10 -15.74 11.67
N GLU A 290 -3.05 -15.95 10.77
CA GLU A 290 -4.48 -15.77 11.02
C GLU A 290 -5.27 -17.03 10.65
N THR A 291 -6.33 -17.30 11.41
CA THR A 291 -7.39 -18.21 10.98
C THR A 291 -8.39 -17.43 10.15
N VAL A 292 -8.60 -17.89 8.91
CA VAL A 292 -9.48 -17.32 7.92
C VAL A 292 -10.65 -18.27 7.68
N VAL A 293 -11.85 -17.71 7.56
CA VAL A 293 -13.08 -18.45 7.21
C VAL A 293 -13.78 -17.68 6.10
N ALA A 294 -13.98 -18.31 4.95
CA ALA A 294 -14.56 -17.69 3.76
C ALA A 294 -13.88 -16.36 3.39
N GLY A 295 -12.54 -16.34 3.45
CA GLY A 295 -11.75 -15.15 3.19
C GLY A 295 -11.73 -14.10 4.32
N VAL A 296 -12.51 -14.25 5.40
CA VAL A 296 -12.54 -13.27 6.51
C VAL A 296 -11.61 -13.72 7.65
N PRO A 297 -10.63 -12.90 8.08
CA PRO A 297 -9.77 -13.23 9.21
C PRO A 297 -10.56 -13.16 10.52
N VAL A 298 -10.87 -14.32 11.10
CA VAL A 298 -11.63 -14.45 12.36
C VAL A 298 -10.72 -14.35 13.58
N ARG A 299 -9.46 -14.81 13.48
CA ARG A 299 -8.51 -14.80 14.61
C ARG A 299 -7.08 -14.60 14.16
N THR A 300 -6.41 -13.57 14.68
CA THR A 300 -4.96 -13.38 14.54
C THR A 300 -4.25 -14.09 15.69
N HIS A 301 -3.35 -15.03 15.40
CA HIS A 301 -2.59 -15.79 16.39
C HIS A 301 -1.25 -15.16 16.71
N SER A 302 -0.56 -14.69 15.69
CA SER A 302 0.69 -13.97 15.85
C SER A 302 0.79 -12.81 14.86
N MET A 303 1.51 -11.79 15.27
CA MET A 303 1.80 -10.61 14.47
C MET A 303 3.25 -10.23 14.74
N ARG A 304 4.05 -10.11 13.68
CA ARG A 304 5.46 -9.71 13.74
C ARG A 304 5.71 -8.58 12.76
N TYR A 305 6.65 -7.70 13.12
CA TYR A 305 7.05 -6.55 12.34
C TYR A 305 8.53 -6.66 12.04
N ASN A 306 8.90 -6.52 10.77
CA ASN A 306 10.28 -6.38 10.34
C ASN A 306 10.44 -5.00 9.70
N HIS A 307 11.50 -4.31 10.10
CA HIS A 307 11.80 -2.93 9.73
C HIS A 307 13.00 -2.91 8.78
N TYR A 308 12.86 -2.25 7.64
CA TYR A 308 13.88 -2.17 6.60
C TYR A 308 14.15 -0.70 6.27
N CYS A 309 15.41 -0.27 6.21
CA CYS A 309 15.75 1.04 5.69
C CYS A 309 15.39 1.13 4.20
N ALA A 310 15.28 2.35 3.66
CA ALA A 310 14.89 2.56 2.27
C ALA A 310 15.81 1.85 1.25
N ASP A 311 17.10 1.71 1.56
CA ASP A 311 18.08 1.10 0.65
C ASP A 311 17.96 -0.43 0.64
N CYS A 312 17.95 -1.07 1.82
CA CYS A 312 17.75 -2.53 1.92
C CYS A 312 16.36 -2.96 1.41
N ALA A 313 15.32 -2.15 1.62
CA ALA A 313 14.00 -2.45 1.08
C ALA A 313 14.00 -2.39 -0.46
N ARG A 314 14.80 -1.50 -1.07
CA ARG A 314 14.87 -1.35 -2.53
C ARG A 314 15.64 -2.50 -3.16
N SER A 315 16.79 -2.89 -2.59
CA SER A 315 17.57 -4.00 -3.13
C SER A 315 16.80 -5.32 -3.10
N GLU A 316 15.99 -5.57 -2.07
CA GLU A 316 15.13 -6.75 -2.02
C GLU A 316 14.01 -6.76 -3.08
N LEU A 317 13.46 -5.59 -3.44
CA LEU A 317 12.33 -5.50 -4.37
C LEU A 317 12.77 -5.48 -5.84
N PHE A 318 13.93 -4.89 -6.13
CA PHE A 318 14.37 -4.65 -7.51
C PHE A 318 15.63 -5.43 -7.90
N GLY A 319 16.27 -6.15 -6.96
CA GLY A 319 17.59 -6.73 -7.19
C GLY A 319 18.66 -5.66 -7.40
N ASP A 320 19.93 -6.07 -7.46
CA ASP A 320 21.05 -5.15 -7.76
C ASP A 320 21.12 -4.75 -9.25
N GLU A 321 20.20 -5.22 -10.10
CA GLU A 321 20.13 -4.83 -11.52
C GLU A 321 19.31 -3.56 -11.70
N VAL A 322 19.94 -2.42 -11.42
CA VAL A 322 19.46 -1.12 -11.92
C VAL A 322 20.49 -0.55 -12.88
N ASP A 323 20.62 -1.19 -14.04
CA ASP A 323 20.93 -0.45 -15.28
C ASP A 323 19.67 0.33 -15.66
N ALA A 324 19.45 1.47 -15.02
CA ALA A 324 18.39 2.38 -15.42
C ALA A 324 18.70 2.86 -16.85
N PRO A 325 17.81 2.65 -17.84
CA PRO A 325 17.99 3.28 -19.14
C PRO A 325 17.90 4.79 -18.93
N SER A 326 19.00 5.47 -19.21
CA SER A 326 19.08 6.92 -19.16
C SER A 326 17.97 7.51 -20.04
N LEU A 327 17.06 8.27 -19.43
CA LEU A 327 16.01 9.07 -20.07
C LEU A 327 16.57 10.22 -20.94
N GLY A 328 17.72 10.03 -21.58
CA GLY A 328 18.38 10.97 -22.47
C GLY A 328 18.07 10.73 -23.96
N SER A 329 17.50 9.59 -24.34
CA SER A 329 17.29 9.26 -25.77
C SER A 329 15.90 9.58 -26.32
N LEU A 330 14.95 10.06 -25.50
CA LEU A 330 13.59 10.38 -25.95
C LEU A 330 13.35 11.88 -26.18
N ALA A 331 14.38 12.72 -26.07
CA ALA A 331 14.26 14.17 -26.22
C ALA A 331 14.71 14.71 -27.60
N SER A 332 15.04 13.84 -28.57
CA SER A 332 15.63 14.26 -29.85
C SER A 332 14.72 14.15 -31.09
N GLU A 333 13.42 13.88 -30.95
CA GLU A 333 12.52 13.76 -32.12
C GLU A 333 11.34 14.76 -32.18
N SER A 334 11.39 15.86 -31.42
CA SER A 334 10.41 16.96 -31.58
C SER A 334 11.10 18.28 -31.91
N SER A 335 11.59 18.42 -33.14
CA SER A 335 11.99 19.73 -33.68
C SER A 335 11.90 19.70 -35.20
N GLY A 336 10.83 20.28 -35.75
CA GLY A 336 10.79 20.68 -37.15
C GLY A 336 9.42 20.61 -37.80
N VAL A 337 8.54 21.56 -37.49
CA VAL A 337 7.67 22.19 -38.51
C VAL A 337 7.45 23.65 -38.10
N ASP A 338 8.13 24.54 -38.80
CA ASP A 338 7.95 25.99 -38.73
C ASP A 338 6.58 26.40 -39.28
N GLY A 339 5.99 27.43 -38.67
CA GLY A 339 4.73 28.01 -39.10
C GLY A 339 4.87 28.99 -40.25
N GLU A 340 3.80 29.15 -41.02
CA GLU A 340 3.57 30.37 -41.80
C GLU A 340 2.07 30.68 -41.85
N VAL A 341 1.72 31.86 -41.35
CA VAL A 341 0.39 32.47 -41.40
C VAL A 341 0.36 33.37 -42.63
N SER A 342 -0.67 33.28 -43.46
CA SER A 342 -1.01 34.37 -44.37
C SER A 342 -2.53 34.43 -44.61
N ASP A 343 -3.08 35.61 -44.32
CA ASP A 343 -4.46 36.03 -44.54
C ASP A 343 -4.84 36.07 -46.03
N GLY A 344 -6.13 35.87 -46.31
CA GLY A 344 -6.72 36.04 -47.64
C GLY A 344 -8.24 35.89 -47.66
N ASP A 345 -8.93 37.04 -47.65
CA ASP A 345 -10.38 37.29 -47.76
C ASP A 345 -11.03 36.75 -49.05
N GLY A 346 -12.35 36.50 -49.02
CA GLY A 346 -13.16 36.15 -50.19
C GLY A 346 -14.46 35.41 -49.88
N GLY A 347 -15.55 36.15 -49.69
CA GLY A 347 -16.82 35.65 -49.14
C GLY A 347 -17.85 35.03 -50.10
N VAL A 348 -19.07 34.98 -49.52
CA VAL A 348 -20.43 34.83 -50.10
C VAL A 348 -21.08 33.44 -50.02
N GLY A 349 -22.18 33.36 -49.24
CA GLY A 349 -23.32 32.48 -49.53
C GLY A 349 -23.99 31.78 -48.34
N GLY A 350 -24.79 32.48 -47.54
CA GLY A 350 -25.97 31.87 -46.88
C GLY A 350 -27.13 31.75 -47.89
N PRO A 351 -28.18 30.94 -47.66
CA PRO A 351 -29.06 31.05 -46.48
C PRO A 351 -29.46 29.68 -45.84
N THR A 352 -29.82 29.66 -44.54
CA THR A 352 -31.15 29.33 -43.93
C THR A 352 -31.77 27.98 -44.38
N ASP A 353 -32.39 27.11 -43.58
CA ASP A 353 -33.31 27.23 -42.45
C ASP A 353 -33.50 25.85 -41.77
N ALA A 354 -34.14 25.90 -40.60
CA ALA A 354 -35.08 24.92 -40.05
C ALA A 354 -34.56 23.70 -39.25
N ALA A 355 -34.98 23.72 -37.99
CA ALA A 355 -35.17 22.59 -37.11
C ALA A 355 -36.18 21.58 -37.68
N ASP A 356 -36.04 20.31 -37.30
CA ASP A 356 -37.22 19.54 -36.91
C ASP A 356 -36.86 18.42 -35.93
N ALA A 357 -37.79 18.21 -35.00
CA ALA A 357 -37.82 17.16 -34.00
C ALA A 357 -38.75 16.01 -34.46
N SER A 358 -38.94 15.02 -33.59
CA SER A 358 -39.86 13.84 -33.66
C SER A 358 -39.14 12.56 -34.11
N ASN A 359 -38.90 11.54 -33.27
CA ASN A 359 -39.77 10.72 -32.41
C ASN A 359 -40.74 9.81 -33.20
N ASP A 360 -40.53 8.49 -33.08
CA ASP A 360 -41.47 7.36 -33.20
C ASP A 360 -40.68 6.11 -32.74
N GLY A 361 -41.01 5.37 -31.65
CA GLY A 361 -42.16 4.47 -31.47
C GLY A 361 -41.68 3.02 -31.73
N ALA A 362 -41.38 2.17 -30.73
CA ALA A 362 -42.30 1.25 -30.00
C ALA A 362 -43.11 0.35 -30.99
N THR A 363 -43.17 -0.98 -30.92
CA THR A 363 -43.51 -1.87 -29.79
C THR A 363 -43.41 -3.38 -30.16
N ASP A 364 -43.25 -4.20 -29.11
CA ASP A 364 -43.87 -5.50 -28.76
C ASP A 364 -43.79 -6.78 -29.62
N GLY A 365 -43.56 -7.90 -28.91
CA GLY A 365 -43.85 -9.27 -29.37
C GLY A 365 -43.40 -10.40 -28.43
N GLU A 366 -44.21 -10.72 -27.40
CA GLU A 366 -44.32 -12.01 -26.69
C GLU A 366 -45.85 -12.30 -26.63
N PRO A 367 -46.43 -13.54 -26.64
CA PRO A 367 -46.18 -14.58 -25.62
C PRO A 367 -46.45 -16.07 -25.97
N THR A 368 -46.36 -16.90 -24.92
CA THR A 368 -46.92 -18.26 -24.65
C THR A 368 -46.05 -19.46 -25.02
N ASP A 369 -46.07 -20.62 -24.34
CA ASP A 369 -46.47 -21.14 -23.01
C ASP A 369 -46.30 -22.66 -23.20
N GLU A 370 -45.45 -23.39 -22.47
CA GLU A 370 -45.62 -24.85 -22.31
C GLU A 370 -45.05 -25.35 -20.97
N THR A 371 -45.95 -26.05 -20.29
CA THR A 371 -45.87 -26.79 -19.03
C THR A 371 -44.96 -28.03 -19.07
N ALA A 372 -44.27 -28.33 -17.96
CA ALA A 372 -44.10 -29.72 -17.48
C ALA A 372 -43.70 -29.76 -16.00
N THR A 373 -44.57 -30.40 -15.23
CA THR A 373 -44.45 -30.83 -13.84
C THR A 373 -43.42 -31.95 -13.67
N ASP A 374 -42.67 -31.98 -12.57
CA ASP A 374 -42.62 -33.19 -11.75
C ASP A 374 -42.27 -32.88 -10.28
N SER A 375 -43.02 -33.51 -9.39
CA SER A 375 -42.94 -33.45 -7.94
C SER A 375 -42.48 -34.81 -7.45
N VAL A 376 -41.42 -34.88 -6.65
CA VAL A 376 -41.19 -36.03 -5.77
C VAL A 376 -40.92 -35.52 -4.35
N ARG A 377 -41.78 -36.00 -3.46
CA ARG A 377 -41.85 -35.75 -2.02
C ARG A 377 -41.47 -37.06 -1.30
N GLU A 378 -41.08 -36.92 -0.02
CA GLU A 378 -41.10 -37.96 1.05
C GLU A 378 -39.91 -38.95 1.07
N THR A 379 -39.27 -39.33 2.19
CA THR A 379 -39.57 -39.35 3.64
C THR A 379 -38.25 -39.25 4.45
N ALA A 380 -38.14 -38.45 5.52
CA ALA A 380 -38.14 -38.88 6.94
C ALA A 380 -37.57 -40.27 7.27
N ASP A 381 -36.50 -40.33 8.09
CA ASP A 381 -36.43 -41.25 9.23
C ASP A 381 -35.50 -40.70 10.33
N SER A 382 -35.81 -41.10 11.57
CA SER A 382 -35.33 -40.60 12.85
C SER A 382 -34.36 -41.58 13.52
N THR A 383 -33.82 -41.16 14.69
CA THR A 383 -33.22 -41.97 15.78
C THR A 383 -31.85 -42.61 15.50
N GLU A 384 -30.86 -42.58 16.39
CA GLU A 384 -30.82 -42.49 17.87
C GLU A 384 -29.83 -41.43 18.41
#